data_AF-A0A0D6DUT4-F1
#
_entry.id   AF-A0A0D6DUT4-F1
#
_cell.length_a   1.000
_cell.length_b   1.000
_cell.length_c   1.000
_cell.angle_alpha   90.00
_cell.angle_beta   90.00
_cell.angle_gamma   90.00
#
_symmetry.space_group_name_H-M   'P 1'
#
loop_
_entity.id
_entity.type
_entity.pdbx_description
1 polymer ?
#
loop_
_entity_poly.entity_id
_entity_poly.type
_entity_poly.pdbx_seq_one_letter_code
_entity_poly.pdbx_strand_id
1 'polypeptide(L)'
;MNKKEQRTQAIMIMTQLIDTMKSQENAPLLTLLTESSHQLAENKEAIQYVLPRVCNAIASEMLTDNTIVSDETTELYFKLKQLSSKSAYKVGNPGFL
;
A
#
# COMPACT_ATOMS: atom_id res chain seq x y z
N MET A 1 7.04 16.51 -4.38
CA MET A 1 6.54 15.41 -5.24
C MET A 1 5.17 15.78 -5.75
N ASN A 2 4.93 15.69 -7.06
CA ASN A 2 3.62 16.01 -7.63
C ASN A 2 2.66 14.80 -7.51
N LYS A 3 1.34 15.02 -7.62
CA LYS A 3 0.33 13.95 -7.44
C LYS A 3 0.47 12.80 -8.45
N LYS A 4 0.91 13.10 -9.68
CA LYS A 4 1.10 12.10 -10.74
C LYS A 4 2.28 11.17 -10.41
N GLU A 5 3.38 11.76 -9.98
CA GLU A 5 4.60 11.07 -9.56
C GLU A 5 4.36 10.22 -8.31
N GLN A 6 3.63 10.74 -7.33
CA GLN A 6 3.23 9.96 -6.14
C GLN A 6 2.40 8.72 -6.52
N ARG A 7 1.49 8.87 -7.49
CA ARG A 7 0.68 7.76 -7.99
C ARG A 7 1.50 6.73 -8.74
N THR A 8 2.39 7.15 -9.62
CA THR A 8 3.29 6.24 -10.33
C THR A 8 4.16 5.45 -9.34
N GLN A 9 4.71 6.12 -8.32
CA GLN A 9 5.49 5.44 -7.28
C GLN A 9 4.65 4.46 -6.44
N ALA A 10 3.43 4.84 -6.06
CA ALA A 10 2.52 3.97 -5.34
C ALA A 10 2.17 2.70 -6.13
N ILE A 11 1.83 2.85 -7.41
CA ILE A 11 1.56 1.72 -8.32
C ILE A 11 2.79 0.82 -8.41
N MET A 12 3.97 1.39 -8.64
CA MET A 12 5.23 0.63 -8.76
C MET A 12 5.52 -0.19 -7.50
N ILE A 13 5.39 0.40 -6.31
CA ILE A 13 5.63 -0.32 -5.04
C ILE A 13 4.58 -1.39 -4.81
N MET A 14 3.30 -1.15 -5.15
CA MET A 14 2.27 -2.19 -5.07
C MET A 14 2.56 -3.36 -6.01
N THR A 15 3.03 -3.10 -7.23
CA THR A 15 3.45 -4.16 -8.16
C THR A 15 4.62 -4.97 -7.60
N GLN A 16 5.62 -4.30 -7.02
CA GLN A 16 6.75 -4.98 -6.37
C GLN A 16 6.28 -5.85 -5.19
N LEU A 17 5.37 -5.35 -4.35
CA LEU A 17 4.77 -6.12 -3.26
C LEU A 17 4.03 -7.37 -3.78
N ILE A 18 3.27 -7.24 -4.87
CA ILE A 18 2.57 -8.36 -5.51
C ILE A 18 3.58 -9.43 -5.96
N ASP A 19 4.66 -9.03 -6.62
CA ASP A 19 5.68 -9.96 -7.11
C ASP A 19 6.43 -10.65 -5.97
N THR A 20 6.82 -9.91 -4.92
CA THR A 20 7.53 -10.45 -3.74
C THR A 20 6.63 -11.41 -2.94
N MET A 21 5.32 -11.13 -2.85
CA MET A 21 4.39 -11.91 -2.05
C MET A 21 3.67 -13.03 -2.83
N LYS A 22 3.88 -13.13 -4.15
CA LYS A 22 3.17 -14.08 -5.03
C LYS A 22 3.34 -15.55 -4.61
N SER A 23 4.45 -15.88 -3.97
CA SER A 23 4.77 -17.22 -3.47
C SER A 23 4.14 -17.54 -2.09
N GLN A 24 3.57 -16.55 -1.40
CA GLN A 24 3.11 -16.68 -0.01
C GLN A 24 1.64 -17.14 0.13
N GLU A 25 1.01 -17.64 -0.93
CA GLU A 25 -0.40 -18.09 -0.98
C GLU A 25 -1.43 -17.11 -0.37
N ASN A 26 -1.09 -15.83 -0.28
CA ASN A 26 -1.96 -14.82 0.34
C ASN A 26 -2.94 -14.21 -0.66
N ALA A 27 -3.89 -15.03 -1.12
CA ALA A 27 -4.85 -14.64 -2.15
C ALA A 27 -5.64 -13.35 -1.82
N PRO A 28 -6.10 -13.10 -0.58
CA PRO A 28 -6.84 -11.88 -0.25
C PRO A 28 -5.99 -10.61 -0.36
N LEU A 29 -4.77 -10.61 0.19
CA LEU A 29 -3.90 -9.43 0.14
C LEU A 29 -3.43 -9.15 -1.30
N LEU A 30 -3.07 -10.19 -2.06
CA LEU A 30 -2.68 -10.06 -3.46
C LEU A 30 -3.81 -9.49 -4.32
N THR A 31 -5.06 -9.90 -4.06
CA THR A 31 -6.24 -9.36 -4.74
C THR A 31 -6.41 -7.88 -4.44
N LEU A 32 -6.35 -7.50 -3.16
CA LEU A 32 -6.48 -6.10 -2.74
C LEU A 32 -5.40 -5.20 -3.35
N LEU A 33 -4.15 -5.66 -3.36
CA LEU A 33 -3.02 -4.93 -3.96
C LEU A 33 -3.23 -4.74 -5.46
N THR A 34 -3.68 -5.79 -6.15
CA THR A 34 -3.94 -5.76 -7.61
C THR A 34 -5.06 -4.79 -7.94
N GLU A 35 -6.21 -4.89 -7.26
CA GLU A 35 -7.35 -3.99 -7.44
C GLU A 35 -7.00 -2.54 -7.14
N SER A 36 -6.29 -2.30 -6.04
CA SER A 36 -5.87 -0.95 -5.63
C SER A 36 -4.89 -0.32 -6.63
N SER A 37 -3.95 -1.12 -7.16
CA SER A 37 -3.03 -0.68 -8.22
C SER A 37 -3.80 -0.31 -9.50
N HIS A 38 -4.76 -1.14 -9.90
CA HIS A 38 -5.60 -0.90 -11.08
C HIS A 38 -6.48 0.37 -10.92
N GLN A 39 -7.14 0.54 -9.78
CA GLN A 39 -7.95 1.72 -9.47
C GLN A 39 -7.13 3.02 -9.51
N LEU A 40 -5.87 2.97 -9.06
CA LEU A 40 -4.96 4.11 -9.17
C LEU A 40 -4.56 4.37 -10.62
N ALA A 41 -4.25 3.33 -11.40
CA ALA A 41 -3.86 3.44 -12.80
C ALA A 41 -4.97 4.07 -13.66
N GLU A 42 -6.22 3.66 -13.43
CA GLU A 42 -7.40 4.20 -14.11
C GLU A 42 -7.87 5.55 -13.54
N ASN A 43 -7.21 6.07 -12.50
CA ASN A 43 -7.61 7.30 -11.81
C ASN A 43 -9.05 7.24 -11.24
N LYS A 44 -9.55 6.04 -10.93
CA LYS A 44 -10.90 5.81 -10.37
C LYS A 44 -11.00 6.18 -8.90
N GLU A 45 -9.90 6.06 -8.16
CA GLU A 45 -9.86 6.39 -6.73
C GLU A 45 -8.70 7.35 -6.40
N ALA A 46 -8.92 8.24 -5.43
CA ALA A 46 -7.88 9.15 -4.98
C ALA A 46 -6.85 8.43 -4.11
N ILE A 47 -5.57 8.70 -4.38
CA ILE A 47 -4.43 8.07 -3.71
C ILE A 47 -4.44 8.20 -2.18
N GLN A 48 -5.05 9.27 -1.67
CA GLN A 48 -5.24 9.53 -0.25
C GLN A 48 -6.18 8.54 0.46
N TYR A 49 -7.04 7.83 -0.28
CA TYR A 49 -7.92 6.79 0.28
C TYR A 49 -7.32 5.40 0.08
N VAL A 50 -6.72 5.15 -1.10
CA VAL A 50 -6.14 3.85 -1.44
C VAL A 50 -4.94 3.52 -0.54
N LEU A 51 -4.01 4.46 -0.35
CA LEU A 51 -2.77 4.18 0.37
C LEU A 51 -2.98 3.79 1.84
N PRO A 52 -3.79 4.51 2.65
CA PRO A 52 -4.08 4.06 4.01
C PRO A 52 -4.75 2.69 4.07
N ARG A 53 -5.72 2.41 3.18
CA ARG A 53 -6.42 1.12 3.10
C ARG A 53 -5.43 -0.03 2.85
N VAL A 54 -4.57 0.13 1.85
CA VAL A 54 -3.54 -0.87 1.50
C VAL A 54 -2.53 -1.04 2.63
N CYS A 55 -2.04 0.05 3.22
CA CYS A 55 -1.08 -0.04 4.33
C CYS A 55 -1.67 -0.77 5.54
N ASN A 56 -2.95 -0.55 5.86
CA ASN A 56 -3.60 -1.23 6.96
C ASN A 56 -3.76 -2.72 6.68
N ALA A 57 -4.14 -3.10 5.46
CA ALA A 57 -4.27 -4.51 5.09
C ALA A 57 -2.93 -5.26 5.15
N ILE A 58 -1.84 -4.66 4.65
CA ILE A 58 -0.50 -5.25 4.77
C ILE A 58 -0.10 -5.37 6.25
N ALA A 59 -0.34 -4.34 7.05
CA ALA A 59 0.00 -4.37 8.47
C ALA A 59 -0.79 -5.45 9.24
N SER A 60 -2.09 -5.61 8.96
CA SER A 60 -2.89 -6.69 9.52
C SER A 60 -2.32 -8.05 9.14
N GLU A 61 -1.90 -8.20 7.89
CA GLU A 61 -1.35 -9.46 7.40
C GLU A 61 0.01 -9.79 8.02
N MET A 62 0.86 -8.79 8.24
CA MET A 62 2.13 -8.93 8.95
C MET A 62 1.96 -9.34 10.42
N LEU A 63 0.78 -9.12 11.01
CA LEU A 63 0.46 -9.49 12.39
C LEU A 63 -0.19 -10.88 12.49
N THR A 64 -0.51 -11.52 11.37
CA THR A 64 -1.04 -12.88 11.36
C THR A 64 0.09 -13.87 11.62
N ASP A 65 -0.03 -14.72 12.64
CA ASP A 65 1.02 -15.65 13.11
C ASP A 65 1.59 -16.62 12.05
N ASN A 66 0.89 -16.78 10.91
CA ASN A 66 1.27 -17.69 9.83
C ASN A 66 1.95 -17.00 8.65
N THR A 67 2.12 -15.67 8.66
CA THR A 67 2.67 -14.93 7.53
C THR A 67 4.16 -14.68 7.75
N ILE A 68 5.00 -15.42 7.01
CA ILE A 68 6.45 -15.15 6.96
C ILE A 68 6.68 -13.95 6.05
N VAL A 69 6.91 -12.79 6.63
CA VAL A 69 7.17 -11.55 5.89
C VAL A 69 8.67 -11.44 5.63
N SER A 70 9.08 -11.29 4.37
CA SER A 70 10.49 -11.06 4.05
C SER A 70 10.92 -9.64 4.40
N ASP A 71 12.23 -9.44 4.59
CA ASP A 71 12.81 -8.11 4.77
C ASP A 71 12.47 -7.17 3.61
N GLU A 72 12.44 -7.71 2.39
CA GLU A 72 12.04 -6.98 1.17
C GLU A 72 10.59 -6.51 1.23
N THR A 73 9.64 -7.38 1.61
CA THR A 73 8.24 -7.01 1.80
C THR A 73 8.09 -5.92 2.86
N THR A 74 8.86 -6.03 3.95
CA THR A 74 8.87 -5.04 5.04
C THR A 74 9.39 -3.68 4.55
N GLU A 75 10.48 -3.66 3.78
CA GLU A 75 11.03 -2.43 3.21
C GLU A 75 10.03 -1.76 2.24
N LEU A 76 9.41 -2.53 1.37
CA LEU A 76 8.40 -2.05 0.42
C LEU A 76 7.17 -1.49 1.15
N TYR A 77 6.71 -2.15 2.21
CA TYR A 77 5.64 -1.64 3.07
C TYR A 77 6.01 -0.27 3.68
N PHE A 78 7.22 -0.12 4.22
CA PHE A 78 7.63 1.16 4.80
C PHE A 78 7.73 2.28 3.75
N LYS A 79 8.22 1.97 2.55
CA LYS A 79 8.20 2.92 1.41
C LYS A 79 6.78 3.34 1.07
N LEU A 80 5.83 2.40 1.03
CA LEU A 80 4.41 2.69 0.76
C LEU A 80 3.78 3.53 1.87
N LYS A 81 4.07 3.21 3.14
CA LYS A 81 3.60 3.96 4.31
C LYS A 81 4.12 5.40 4.32
N GLN A 82 5.38 5.60 3.92
CA GLN A 82 5.96 6.94 3.79
C GLN A 82 5.29 7.75 2.67
N LEU A 83 4.87 7.10 1.58
CA LEU A 83 4.07 7.75 0.53
C LEU A 83 2.66 8.10 1.01
N SER A 84 2.07 7.24 1.86
CA SER A 84 0.76 7.45 2.48
C SER A 84 0.75 8.64 3.43
N SER A 85 1.74 8.75 4.32
CA SER A 85 1.85 9.85 5.30
C SER A 85 2.06 11.22 4.64
N LYS A 86 2.74 11.27 3.50
CA LYS A 86 2.85 12.47 2.66
C LYS A 86 1.51 12.89 2.02
N SER A 87 0.58 11.94 1.85
CA SER A 87 -0.78 12.17 1.34
C SER A 87 -1.76 12.58 2.45
N ALA A 88 -1.53 12.14 3.68
CA ALA A 88 -2.44 12.31 4.82
C ALA A 88 -2.55 13.74 5.38
N TYR A 89 -1.71 14.68 4.94
CA TYR A 89 -1.66 16.06 5.48
C TYR A 89 -2.81 16.98 5.07
N LYS A 90 -3.97 16.45 4.64
CA LYS A 90 -5.18 17.26 4.37
C LYS A 90 -6.51 16.69 4.85
N VAL A 91 -6.55 15.47 5.38
CA VAL A 91 -7.77 14.93 6.00
C VAL A 91 -7.44 14.73 7.46
N GLY A 92 -8.01 15.57 8.33
CA GLY A 92 -7.65 15.73 9.74
C GLY A 92 -7.38 14.39 10.43
N ASN A 93 -6.16 14.23 10.93
CA ASN A 93 -5.80 13.15 11.81
C ASN A 93 -6.38 13.47 13.20
N PRO A 94 -7.37 12.73 13.73
CA PRO A 94 -8.05 13.09 14.97
C PRO A 94 -7.18 12.95 16.24
N GLY A 95 -5.89 12.63 16.09
CA GLY A 95 -4.90 12.57 17.18
C GLY A 95 -3.87 13.71 17.19
N PHE A 96 -4.08 14.77 16.39
CA PHE A 96 -3.27 15.99 16.41
C PHE A 96 -4.15 17.20 16.74
N LEU A 97 -4.54 17.33 18.01
CA LEU A 97 -4.94 18.56 18.68
C LEU A 97 -4.31 18.57 20.08
#